data_AF-A0A7S0GMD1-F1
#
_entry.id   AF-A0A7S0GMD1-F1
#
_cell.length_a   1.000
_cell.length_b   1.000
_cell.length_c   1.000
_cell.angle_alpha   90.00
_cell.angle_beta   90.00
_cell.angle_gamma   90.00
#
_symmetry.space_group_name_H-M   'P 1'
#
loop_
_entity.id
_entity.type
_entity.pdbx_description
1 polymer ?
#
loop_
_entity_poly.entity_id
_entity_poly.type
_entity_poly.pdbx_seq_one_letter_code
_entity_poly.pdbx_strand_id
1 'polypeptide(L)'
;RYVTELLKLACGPELVRLRLFPDAKELTESFAANNAARSFLYPRGKGGGRVDPADAAVTCVAIGDGNTPRTAALFAFLTRWHCVAVDPEMVEWREWKKRRGVDDVVDDDEARGETGDARDDVLTG
;
A
#
# COMPACT_ATOMS: atom_id res chain seq x y z
N ARG A 1 14.43 -22.08 6.65
CA ARG A 1 13.06 -22.48 6.22
C ARG A 1 12.58 -21.65 5.03
N TYR A 2 12.39 -20.33 5.16
CA TYR A 2 11.76 -19.51 4.10
C TYR A 2 12.61 -19.28 2.83
N VAL A 3 13.95 -19.22 2.94
CA VAL A 3 14.82 -19.21 1.75
C VAL A 3 14.67 -20.49 0.93
N THR A 4 14.59 -21.65 1.60
CA THR A 4 14.33 -22.93 0.93
C THR A 4 12.93 -22.97 0.31
N GLU A 5 11.95 -22.30 0.91
CA GLU A 5 10.60 -22.17 0.34
C GLU A 5 10.62 -21.32 -0.92
N LEU A 6 11.32 -20.18 -0.92
CA LEU A 6 11.54 -19.34 -2.11
C LEU A 6 12.15 -20.15 -3.26
N LEU A 7 13.19 -20.95 -2.99
CA LEU A 7 13.87 -21.75 -4.02
C LEU A 7 12.97 -22.85 -4.64
N LYS A 8 11.86 -23.20 -3.98
CA LYS A 8 10.89 -24.18 -4.50
C LYS A 8 9.78 -23.54 -5.32
N LEU A 9 9.63 -22.21 -5.28
CA LEU A 9 8.60 -21.52 -6.04
C LEU A 9 8.99 -21.45 -7.51
N ALA A 10 8.03 -21.72 -8.40
CA ALA A 10 8.21 -21.52 -9.84
C ALA A 10 8.54 -20.06 -10.18
N CYS A 11 7.97 -19.10 -9.44
CA CYS A 11 8.27 -17.68 -9.55
C CYS A 11 9.52 -17.24 -8.77
N GLY A 12 10.19 -18.14 -8.04
CA GLY A 12 11.36 -17.83 -7.21
C GLY A 12 12.48 -17.08 -7.96
N PRO A 13 12.89 -17.51 -9.16
CA PRO A 13 13.89 -16.79 -9.95
C PRO A 13 13.47 -15.34 -10.26
N GLU A 14 12.18 -15.11 -10.54
CA GLU A 14 11.66 -13.79 -10.88
C GLU A 14 11.63 -12.85 -9.65
N LEU A 15 11.26 -13.37 -8.48
CA LEU A 15 11.30 -12.62 -7.22
C LEU A 15 12.73 -12.16 -6.88
N VAL A 16 13.73 -13.00 -7.15
CA VAL A 16 15.16 -12.65 -6.99
C VAL A 16 15.60 -11.64 -8.04
N ARG A 17 15.21 -11.83 -9.30
CA ARG A 17 15.53 -10.92 -10.41
C ARG A 17 15.02 -9.50 -10.15
N LEU A 18 13.81 -9.37 -9.61
CA LEU A 18 13.19 -8.10 -9.24
C LEU A 18 13.82 -7.46 -8.00
N ARG A 19 14.74 -8.14 -7.31
CA ARG A 19 15.33 -7.72 -6.02
C ARG A 19 14.25 -7.30 -5.03
N LEU A 20 13.17 -8.08 -5.00
CA LEU A 20 11.97 -7.71 -4.27
C LEU A 20 12.30 -7.47 -2.80
N PHE A 21 13.11 -8.34 -2.20
CA PHE A 21 13.54 -8.25 -0.82
C PHE A 21 14.98 -7.71 -0.72
N PRO A 22 15.22 -6.63 0.04
CA PRO A 22 16.56 -6.06 0.19
C PRO A 22 17.49 -6.93 1.05
N ASP A 23 16.92 -7.68 2.00
CA ASP A 23 17.66 -8.56 2.89
C ASP A 23 16.81 -9.77 3.33
N ALA A 24 17.45 -10.64 4.11
CA ALA A 24 16.83 -11.88 4.60
C ALA A 24 15.70 -11.63 5.62
N LYS A 25 15.76 -10.57 6.42
CA LYS A 25 14.74 -10.24 7.41
C LYS A 25 13.42 -9.94 6.68
N GLU A 26 13.47 -9.03 5.72
CA GLU A 26 12.29 -8.58 4.97
C GLU A 26 11.66 -9.70 4.12
N LEU A 27 12.49 -10.60 3.58
CA LEU A 27 12.02 -11.83 2.95
C LEU A 27 11.25 -12.70 3.96
N THR A 28 11.83 -12.94 5.14
CA THR A 28 11.20 -13.81 6.14
C THR A 28 9.89 -13.25 6.69
N GLU A 29 9.77 -11.93 6.82
CA GLU A 29 8.53 -11.26 7.23
C GLU A 29 7.43 -11.47 6.19
N SER A 30 7.73 -11.24 4.90
CA SER A 30 6.77 -11.43 3.80
C SER A 30 6.30 -12.89 3.69
N PHE A 31 7.21 -13.85 3.82
CA PHE A 31 6.87 -15.28 3.80
C PHE A 31 6.10 -15.73 5.05
N ALA A 32 6.36 -15.14 6.21
CA ALA A 32 5.57 -15.40 7.42
C ALA A 32 4.11 -14.94 7.26
N ALA A 33 3.88 -13.78 6.62
CA ALA A 33 2.54 -13.30 6.29
C ALA A 33 1.80 -14.27 5.35
N ASN A 34 2.47 -14.74 4.29
CA ASN A 34 1.92 -15.78 3.42
C ASN A 34 1.62 -17.10 4.18
N ASN A 35 2.50 -17.53 5.08
CA ASN A 35 2.27 -18.73 5.89
C ASN A 35 1.04 -18.58 6.80
N ALA A 36 0.80 -17.40 7.36
CA ALA A 36 -0.40 -17.12 8.15
C ALA A 36 -1.67 -17.16 7.28
N ALA A 37 -1.66 -16.51 6.11
CA ALA A 37 -2.79 -16.56 5.17
C ALA A 37 -3.14 -18.02 4.79
N ARG A 38 -2.13 -18.83 4.48
CA ARG A 38 -2.29 -20.26 4.19
C ARG A 38 -2.83 -21.08 5.36
N SER A 39 -2.60 -20.64 6.59
CA SER A 39 -2.98 -21.39 7.80
C SER A 39 -4.41 -21.07 8.24
N PHE A 40 -4.84 -19.80 8.08
CA PHE A 40 -6.07 -19.31 8.68
C PHE A 40 -7.11 -18.80 7.67
N LEU A 41 -6.69 -18.32 6.50
CA LEU A 41 -7.59 -17.73 5.51
C LEU A 41 -7.99 -18.72 4.42
N TYR A 42 -7.06 -19.56 3.99
CA TYR A 42 -7.31 -20.45 2.86
C TYR A 42 -8.24 -21.61 3.24
N PRO A 43 -9.05 -22.12 2.28
CA PRO A 43 -9.88 -23.30 2.47
C PRO A 43 -9.06 -24.50 2.94
N ARG A 44 -9.32 -24.96 4.17
CA ARG A 44 -8.72 -26.19 4.72
C ARG A 44 -9.73 -26.93 5.58
N GLY A 45 -10.44 -27.89 4.99
CA GLY A 45 -11.29 -28.84 5.72
C GLY A 45 -12.11 -28.22 6.86
N LYS A 46 -12.23 -28.94 7.98
CA LYS A 46 -12.86 -28.43 9.21
C LYS A 46 -11.84 -27.60 10.00
N GLY A 47 -11.87 -26.28 9.84
CA GLY A 47 -11.08 -25.34 10.65
C GLY A 47 -10.26 -24.31 9.87
N GLY A 48 -10.17 -24.45 8.54
CA GLY A 48 -9.58 -23.43 7.67
C GLY A 48 -10.53 -22.26 7.40
N GLY A 49 -9.97 -21.21 6.81
CA GLY A 49 -10.76 -20.07 6.34
C GLY A 49 -11.52 -20.40 5.06
N ARG A 50 -12.07 -19.36 4.43
CA ARG A 50 -12.91 -19.47 3.23
C ARG A 50 -12.40 -18.61 2.06
N VAL A 51 -11.22 -18.01 2.19
CA VAL A 51 -10.68 -17.07 1.21
C VAL A 51 -9.84 -17.85 0.21
N ASP A 52 -10.36 -18.03 -1.00
CA ASP A 52 -9.68 -18.76 -2.06
C ASP A 52 -8.50 -17.92 -2.62
N PRO A 53 -7.24 -18.43 -2.62
CA PRO A 53 -6.12 -17.75 -3.27
C PRO A 53 -6.30 -17.57 -4.79
N ALA A 54 -7.24 -18.25 -5.43
CA ALA A 54 -7.53 -18.11 -6.86
C ALA A 54 -8.65 -17.09 -7.18
N ASP A 55 -9.28 -16.48 -6.18
CA ASP A 55 -10.36 -15.51 -6.37
C ASP A 55 -9.83 -14.10 -6.63
N ALA A 56 -10.10 -13.57 -7.84
CA ALA A 56 -9.66 -12.23 -8.24
C ALA A 56 -10.49 -11.09 -7.60
N ALA A 57 -11.62 -11.39 -6.97
CA ALA A 57 -12.40 -10.40 -6.23
C ALA A 57 -11.77 -10.05 -4.87
N VAL A 58 -10.80 -10.85 -4.39
CA VAL A 58 -10.11 -10.60 -3.13
C VAL A 58 -9.04 -9.52 -3.33
N THR A 59 -9.03 -8.52 -2.45
CA THR A 59 -7.98 -7.49 -2.40
C THR A 59 -7.07 -7.70 -1.19
N CYS A 60 -5.76 -7.78 -1.42
CA CYS A 60 -4.72 -7.77 -0.40
C CYS A 60 -4.11 -6.37 -0.32
N VAL A 61 -4.16 -5.74 0.85
CA VAL A 61 -3.50 -4.45 1.10
C VAL A 61 -2.34 -4.67 2.05
N ALA A 62 -1.11 -4.53 1.56
CA ALA A 62 0.11 -4.62 2.37
C ALA A 62 0.49 -3.23 2.86
N ILE A 63 0.30 -3.00 4.16
CA ILE A 63 0.61 -1.72 4.82
C ILE A 63 2.01 -1.82 5.43
N GLY A 64 2.82 -0.76 5.29
CA GLY A 64 4.18 -0.79 5.80
C GLY A 64 5.12 -1.60 4.91
N ASP A 65 4.78 -1.73 3.62
CA ASP A 65 5.48 -2.61 2.70
C ASP A 65 6.87 -2.08 2.29
N GLY A 66 7.27 -0.89 2.75
CA GLY A 66 8.50 -0.17 2.45
C GLY A 66 8.53 0.44 1.05
N ASN A 67 9.72 0.81 0.58
CA ASN A 67 9.91 1.47 -0.73
C ASN A 67 9.65 0.58 -1.95
N THR A 68 9.58 -0.73 -1.73
CA THR A 68 9.31 -1.73 -2.77
C THR A 68 8.08 -2.49 -2.31
N PRO A 69 7.10 -2.82 -3.18
CA PRO A 69 5.90 -3.55 -2.81
C PRO A 69 6.19 -5.04 -2.50
N ARG A 70 6.92 -5.32 -1.41
CA ARG A 70 7.50 -6.61 -1.04
C ARG A 70 6.46 -7.70 -0.82
N THR A 71 5.61 -7.51 0.18
CA THR A 71 4.58 -8.45 0.58
C THR A 71 3.46 -8.44 -0.45
N ALA A 72 3.02 -7.27 -0.93
CA ALA A 72 1.97 -7.19 -1.94
C ALA A 72 2.37 -7.93 -3.23
N ALA A 73 3.60 -7.73 -3.74
CA ALA A 73 4.04 -8.43 -4.94
C ALA A 73 4.21 -9.93 -4.67
N LEU A 74 4.70 -10.35 -3.50
CA LEU A 74 4.76 -11.76 -3.16
C LEU A 74 3.37 -12.42 -3.24
N PHE A 75 2.33 -11.79 -2.70
CA PHE A 75 0.97 -12.28 -2.81
C PHE A 75 0.45 -12.25 -4.26
N ALA A 76 0.79 -11.24 -5.04
CA ALA A 76 0.44 -11.17 -6.47
C ALA A 76 1.07 -12.31 -7.29
N PHE A 77 2.27 -12.77 -6.93
CA PHE A 77 2.91 -13.93 -7.57
C PHE A 77 2.33 -15.28 -7.12
N LEU A 78 1.76 -15.35 -5.91
CA LEU A 78 1.31 -16.60 -5.28
C LEU A 78 -0.20 -16.82 -5.34
N THR A 79 -0.96 -15.78 -5.68
CA THR A 79 -2.43 -15.77 -5.68
C THR A 79 -2.94 -15.07 -6.93
N ARG A 80 -4.25 -15.06 -7.14
CA ARG A 80 -4.92 -14.24 -8.15
C ARG A 80 -5.53 -12.97 -7.54
N TRP A 81 -5.23 -12.67 -6.28
CA TRP A 81 -5.76 -11.52 -5.58
C TRP A 81 -5.27 -10.21 -6.20
N HIS A 82 -6.09 -9.16 -6.10
CA HIS A 82 -5.66 -7.81 -6.39
C HIS A 82 -4.80 -7.29 -5.23
N CYS A 83 -3.52 -7.01 -5.47
CA CYS A 83 -2.58 -6.67 -4.40
C CYS A 83 -2.13 -5.22 -4.49
N VAL A 84 -2.28 -4.48 -3.39
CA VAL A 84 -1.93 -3.06 -3.27
C VAL A 84 -0.92 -2.91 -2.13
N ALA A 85 0.21 -2.28 -2.39
CA ALA A 85 1.14 -1.88 -1.35
C ALA A 85 0.89 -0.42 -0.97
N VAL A 86 0.98 -0.14 0.33
CA VAL A 86 0.81 1.20 0.89
C VAL A 86 1.89 1.41 1.93
N ASP A 87 2.76 2.39 1.71
CA ASP A 87 3.78 2.77 2.68
C ASP A 87 4.07 4.28 2.59
N PRO A 88 4.18 5.01 3.72
CA PRO A 88 4.62 6.39 3.70
C PRO A 88 6.05 6.59 3.20
N GLU A 89 6.94 5.60 3.24
CA GLU A 89 8.25 5.59 2.57
C GLU A 89 8.10 5.26 1.07
N MET A 90 7.03 4.54 0.68
CA MET A 90 6.47 4.51 -0.69
C MET A 90 5.72 5.81 -1.02
N VAL A 91 6.27 6.88 -0.48
CA VAL A 91 5.74 8.21 -0.25
C VAL A 91 4.74 8.76 -1.27
N GLU A 92 3.68 9.31 -0.70
CA GLU A 92 2.82 10.31 -1.32
C GLU A 92 3.51 11.70 -1.31
N TRP A 93 3.09 12.54 -2.24
CA TRP A 93 3.85 13.65 -2.80
C TRP A 93 4.19 14.77 -1.82
N ARG A 94 3.31 15.06 -0.84
CA ARG A 94 3.45 16.22 0.06
C ARG A 94 4.41 16.00 1.23
N GLU A 95 4.63 14.75 1.60
CA GLU A 95 5.42 14.40 2.78
C GLU A 95 6.79 13.86 2.39
N TRP A 96 6.87 13.20 1.24
CA TRP A 96 8.12 13.18 0.49
C TRP A 96 8.73 14.58 0.34
N LYS A 97 7.87 15.59 0.13
CA LYS A 97 8.22 17.01 0.02
C LYS A 97 8.71 17.59 1.35
N LYS A 98 7.95 17.47 2.44
CA LYS A 98 8.39 17.97 3.75
C LYS A 98 9.69 17.32 4.25
N ARG A 99 9.87 16.01 4.01
CA ARG A 99 11.12 15.28 4.33
C ARG A 99 12.32 15.69 3.47
N ARG A 100 12.08 16.42 2.38
CA ARG A 100 13.06 17.07 1.48
C ARG A 100 13.11 18.60 1.63
N GLY A 101 12.33 19.16 2.58
CA GLY A 101 12.25 20.59 2.83
C GLY A 101 11.46 21.39 1.79
N VAL A 102 10.33 20.88 1.29
CA VAL A 102 9.42 21.62 0.41
C VAL A 102 8.18 22.03 1.19
N ASP A 103 7.97 23.35 1.34
CA ASP A 103 6.77 23.96 1.90
C ASP A 103 5.78 24.37 0.79
N ASP A 104 4.48 24.38 1.08
CA ASP A 104 3.44 24.74 0.11
C ASP A 104 3.32 26.27 -0.03
N VAL A 105 3.42 26.81 -1.26
CA VAL A 105 2.99 28.19 -1.53
C VAL A 105 1.47 28.21 -1.39
N VAL A 106 0.97 28.89 -0.36
CA VAL A 106 -0.46 29.08 -0.14
C VAL A 106 -0.91 30.19 -1.12
N ASP A 107 -1.67 29.84 -2.15
CA ASP A 107 -2.47 30.82 -2.90
C ASP A 107 -3.77 31.05 -2.12
N ASP A 108 -3.89 32.24 -1.53
CA ASP A 108 -5.01 32.72 -0.71
C ASP A 108 -6.28 33.03 -1.55
N ASP A 109 -6.81 32.07 -2.31
CA ASP A 109 -8.07 32.27 -3.06
C ASP A 109 -9.31 31.60 -2.43
N GLU A 110 -9.16 30.77 -1.38
CA GLU A 110 -10.31 30.22 -0.64
C GLU A 110 -10.83 31.14 0.50
N ALA A 111 -10.24 32.32 0.71
CA ALA A 111 -10.58 33.21 1.83
C ALA A 111 -11.43 34.46 1.45
N ARG A 112 -12.20 34.43 0.35
CA ARG A 112 -13.07 35.56 -0.06
C ARG A 112 -14.57 35.28 -0.11
N GLY A 113 -15.03 34.20 0.51
CA GLY A 113 -16.43 34.06 0.90
C GLY A 113 -16.64 34.65 2.30
N GLU A 114 -17.53 35.62 2.43
CA GLU A 114 -18.14 36.10 3.70
C GLU A 114 -17.43 37.23 4.48
N THR A 115 -17.68 38.47 4.07
CA THR A 115 -17.96 39.67 4.91
C THR A 115 -18.57 40.70 3.94
N GLY A 116 -19.58 41.50 4.19
CA GLY A 116 -20.41 41.86 5.33
C GLY A 116 -21.18 43.12 4.87
N ASP A 117 -22.46 43.17 5.22
CA ASP A 117 -23.43 44.27 5.06
C ASP A 117 -22.84 45.69 5.22
N ALA A 118 -23.16 46.60 4.30
CA ALA A 118 -23.03 48.05 4.49
C ALA A 118 -24.19 48.77 3.78
N ARG A 119 -25.08 49.33 4.62
CA ARG A 119 -26.24 50.12 4.26
C ARG A 119 -25.89 51.57 3.89
N ASP A 120 -26.75 52.11 3.04
CA ASP A 120 -27.32 53.46 2.95
C ASP A 120 -26.52 54.69 2.44
N ASP A 121 -27.18 55.32 1.46
CA ASP A 121 -27.34 56.73 1.11
C ASP A 121 -26.20 57.55 0.48
N VAL A 122 -26.45 58.08 -0.73
CA VAL A 122 -26.75 59.52 -0.98
C VAL A 122 -27.34 59.73 -2.39
N LEU A 123 -28.48 60.43 -2.41
CA LEU A 123 -29.24 60.97 -3.54
C LEU A 123 -28.57 62.20 -4.21
N THR A 124 -29.12 62.56 -5.38
CA THR A 124 -29.04 63.83 -6.16
C THR A 124 -27.91 63.92 -7.20
N GLY A 125 -28.17 64.23 -8.48
CA GLY A 125 -29.41 64.54 -9.20
C GLY A 125 -29.17 64.64 -10.70
#